data_AF-A0A939RBB8-F1
#
_entry.id   AF-A0A939RBB8-F1
#
_cell.length_a   1.000
_cell.length_b   1.000
_cell.length_c   1.000
_cell.angle_alpha   90.00
_cell.angle_beta   90.00
_cell.angle_gamma   90.00
#
_symmetry.space_group_name_H-M   'P 1'
#
loop_
_entity.id
_entity.type
_entity.pdbx_description
1 polymer ?
#
loop_
_entity_poly.entity_id
_entity_poly.type
_entity_poly.pdbx_seq_one_letter_code
_entity_poly.pdbx_strand_id
1 'polypeptide(L)' 'MEKKEKKEKKRKLPGVYPAVKKDGTPYFRASLTYRSKHISLGSFDTAKAANAAYKEADRILRGKGK' A
#
# COMPACT_ATOMS: atom_id res chain seq x y z
N MET A 1 -16.29 -22.16 -18.14
CA MET A 1 -14.91 -22.03 -18.64
C MET A 1 -14.38 -20.65 -18.23
N GLU A 2 -14.02 -20.50 -16.95
CA GLU A 2 -12.63 -20.70 -16.49
C GLU A 2 -11.76 -19.43 -16.67
N LYS A 3 -12.24 -18.29 -16.17
CA LYS A 3 -11.35 -17.15 -15.87
C LYS A 3 -11.20 -16.98 -14.37
N LYS A 4 -10.57 -18.02 -13.82
CA LYS A 4 -9.53 -17.94 -12.80
C LYS A 4 -9.97 -17.37 -11.44
N GLU A 5 -10.53 -18.28 -10.65
CA GLU A 5 -10.21 -18.46 -9.23
C GLU A 5 -8.67 -18.50 -8.94
N LYS A 6 -7.82 -18.50 -9.96
CA LYS A 6 -6.40 -18.15 -9.86
C LYS A 6 -6.19 -16.62 -9.80
N LYS A 7 -6.44 -16.02 -8.65
CA LYS A 7 -5.52 -15.01 -8.14
C LYS A 7 -5.39 -15.23 -6.64
N GLU A 8 -4.75 -16.35 -6.34
CA GLU A 8 -3.75 -16.53 -5.29
C GLU A 8 -3.91 -15.56 -4.14
N LYS A 9 -4.09 -16.09 -2.92
CA LYS A 9 -3.88 -15.42 -1.63
C LYS A 9 -2.72 -14.42 -1.70
N LYS A 10 -2.94 -13.25 -2.30
CA LYS A 10 -1.93 -12.25 -2.56
C LYS A 10 -1.85 -11.57 -1.23
N ARG A 11 -0.93 -12.07 -0.40
CA ARG A 11 -0.66 -11.57 0.95
C ARG A 11 -0.86 -10.07 0.92
N LYS A 12 -1.96 -9.58 1.51
CA LYS A 12 -2.29 -8.17 1.48
C LYS A 12 -1.13 -7.48 2.19
N LEU A 13 -0.39 -6.67 1.44
CA LEU A 13 0.70 -5.91 2.02
C LEU A 13 0.07 -4.84 2.94
N PRO A 14 0.46 -4.78 4.23
CA PRO A 14 -0.13 -3.83 5.15
C PRO A 14 0.09 -2.40 4.67
N GLY A 15 -0.93 -1.56 4.87
CA GLY A 15 -0.96 -0.18 4.43
C GLY A 15 -0.98 0.04 2.92
N VAL A 16 -1.16 -1.01 2.10
CA VAL A 16 -1.21 -0.91 0.63
C VAL A 16 -2.61 -1.20 0.10
N TYR A 17 -3.13 -0.27 -0.70
CA TYR A 17 -4.49 -0.31 -1.24
C TYR A 17 -4.44 -0.20 -2.78
N PRO A 18 -4.87 -1.22 -3.54
CA PRO A 18 -4.95 -1.11 -5.00
C PRO A 18 -6.04 -0.10 -5.41
N ALA A 19 -5.82 0.57 -6.53
CA ALA A 19 -6.74 1.53 -7.12
C ALA A 19 -6.51 1.62 -8.64
N VAL A 20 -7.42 2.31 -9.34
CA VAL A 20 -7.37 2.50 -10.79
C VAL A 20 -7.58 3.98 -11.09
N LYS A 21 -6.72 4.57 -11.93
CA LYS A 21 -6.84 5.97 -12.37
C LYS A 21 -8.00 6.09 -13.36
N LYS A 22 -8.41 7.33 -13.68
CA LYS A 22 -9.47 7.57 -14.69
C LYS A 22 -9.13 7.02 -16.07
N ASP A 23 -7.84 6.97 -16.41
CA ASP A 23 -7.31 6.40 -17.66
C ASP A 23 -7.24 4.86 -17.67
N GLY A 24 -7.69 4.19 -16.59
CA GLY A 24 -7.64 2.73 -16.46
C GLY A 24 -6.31 2.18 -15.92
N THR A 25 -5.29 3.02 -15.71
CA THR A 25 -3.99 2.58 -15.19
C THR A 25 -4.11 2.11 -13.74
N PRO A 26 -3.75 0.85 -13.41
CA PRO A 26 -3.74 0.39 -12.02
C PRO A 26 -2.58 1.03 -11.25
N TYR A 27 -2.83 1.37 -9.99
CA TYR A 27 -1.83 1.91 -9.07
C TYR A 27 -2.09 1.43 -7.64
N PHE A 28 -1.16 1.73 -6.74
CA PHE A 28 -1.22 1.32 -5.34
C PHE A 28 -1.05 2.54 -4.44
N ARG A 29 -2.01 2.75 -3.55
CA ARG A 29 -1.96 3.80 -2.52
C ARG A 29 -1.32 3.24 -1.25
N ALA A 30 -0.38 3.98 -0.68
CA ALA A 30 0.17 3.68 0.63
C ALA A 30 -0.36 4.67 1.67
N SER A 31 -0.82 4.17 2.81
CA SER A 31 -1.19 5.01 3.95
C SER A 31 -0.95 4.31 5.28
N LEU A 32 -0.72 5.10 6.32
CA LEU A 32 -0.50 4.64 7.68
C LEU A 32 -1.36 5.45 8.65
N THR A 33 -2.00 4.76 9.60
CA THR A 33 -2.72 5.41 10.70
C THR A 33 -1.87 5.36 11.96
N TYR A 34 -1.61 6.52 12.56
CA TYR A 34 -0.86 6.65 13.80
C TYR A 34 -1.56 7.64 14.73
N ARG A 35 -1.84 7.23 15.98
CA ARG A 35 -2.54 8.06 16.99
C ARG A 35 -3.83 8.70 16.45
N SER A 36 -4.67 7.88 15.81
CA SER A 36 -5.95 8.30 15.20
C SER A 36 -5.81 9.33 14.06
N LYS A 37 -4.60 9.53 13.52
CA LYS A 37 -4.35 10.36 12.33
C LYS A 37 -4.03 9.47 11.14
N HIS A 38 -4.71 9.72 10.02
CA HIS A 38 -4.43 9.06 8.74
C HIS A 38 -3.38 9.87 7.98
N ILE A 39 -2.30 9.19 7.59
CA ILE A 39 -1.18 9.79 6.87
C ILE A 39 -1.13 9.12 5.49
N SER A 40 -1.33 9.92 4.45
CA SER A 40 -1.14 9.48 3.07
C SER A 40 0.34 9.51 2.73
N LEU A 41 0.89 8.37 2.29
CA LEU A 41 2.31 8.23 1.93
C LEU A 41 2.55 8.36 0.42
N GLY A 42 1.47 8.28 -0.38
CA GLY A 42 1.50 8.50 -1.82
C GLY A 42 0.94 7.34 -2.64
N SER A 43 1.14 7.45 -3.95
CA SER A 43 0.72 6.48 -4.96
C SER A 43 1.94 5.93 -5.68
N PHE A 44 1.92 4.63 -5.97
CA PHE A 44 3.05 3.90 -6.55
C PHE A 44 2.57 2.95 -7.65
N ASP A 45 3.43 2.65 -8.60
CA ASP A 45 3.11 1.74 -9.71
C ASP A 45 3.07 0.27 -9.27
N THR A 46 3.74 -0.05 -8.16
CA THR A 46 3.81 -1.44 -7.64
C THR A 46 3.43 -1.53 -6.17
N ALA A 47 2.80 -2.65 -5.80
CA ALA A 47 2.46 -2.95 -4.41
C ALA A 47 3.69 -3.03 -3.49
N LYS A 48 4.84 -3.47 -4.03
CA LYS A 48 6.11 -3.57 -3.29
C LYS A 48 6.66 -2.19 -2.94
N ALA A 49 6.65 -1.25 -3.88
CA ALA A 49 7.06 0.13 -3.63
C ALA A 49 6.15 0.82 -2.60
N ALA A 50 4.82 0.65 -2.75
CA ALA A 50 3.86 1.15 -1.76
C ALA A 50 4.11 0.57 -0.36
N ASN A 51 4.41 -0.72 -0.25
CA ASN A 51 4.70 -1.35 1.03
C ASN A 51 6.05 -0.91 1.62
N ALA A 52 7.05 -0.65 0.78
CA ALA A 52 8.32 -0.11 1.24
C ALA A 52 8.12 1.27 1.89
N ALA A 53 7.33 2.15 1.26
CA ALA A 53 6.96 3.43 1.85
C ALA A 53 6.20 3.27 3.18
N TYR A 54 5.24 2.34 3.25
CA TYR A 54 4.54 2.03 4.50
C TYR A 54 5.50 1.59 5.63
N LYS A 55 6.41 0.65 5.34
CA LYS A 55 7.36 0.13 6.33
C LYS A 55 8.34 1.21 6.81
N GLU A 56 8.78 2.06 5.89
CA GLU A 56 9.65 3.19 6.22
C GLU A 56 8.93 4.17 7.15
N ALA A 57 7.70 4.57 6.80
CA ALA A 57 6.88 5.44 7.63
C ALA A 57 6.60 4.84 9.01
N ASP A 58 6.27 3.54 9.08
CA ASP A 58 6.03 2.84 10.34
C ASP A 58 7.30 2.81 11.22
N ARG A 59 8.47 2.57 10.60
CA ARG A 59 9.76 2.65 11.29
C ARG A 59 10.05 4.04 11.82
N ILE A 60 9.78 5.10 11.05
CA ILE A 60 9.99 6.50 11.47
C ILE A 60 9.04 6.91 12.61
N LEU A 61 7.78 6.45 12.58
CA LEU A 61 6.80 6.84 13.60
C LEU A 61 6.92 6.03 14.90
N ARG A 62 7.45 4.80 14.83
CA ARG A 62 7.58 3.89 15.98
C ARG A 62 8.99 3.79 16.53
N GLY A 63 10.00 3.87 15.67
CA GLY A 63 11.36 4.13 16.07
C GLY A 63 11.48 5.62 16.32
N LYS A 64 11.72 6.04 17.57
CA LYS A 64 12.10 7.42 17.89
C LYS A 64 13.06 7.91 16.81
N GLY A 65 12.68 8.97 16.08
CA GLY A 65 13.63 9.73 15.26
C GLY A 65 14.85 9.96 16.15
N LYS A 66 15.99 9.40 15.73
CA LYS A 66 17.23 9.53 16.50
C LYS A 66 17.55 11.00 16.69
#